data_AF-A0A6J1MXD7-F1
#
_entry.id   AF-A0A6J1MXD7-F1
#
_cell.length_a   1.000
_cell.length_b   1.000
_cell.length_c   1.000
_cell.angle_alpha   90.00
_cell.angle_beta   90.00
_cell.angle_gamma   90.00
#
_symmetry.space_group_name_H-M   'P 1'
#
loop_
_entity.id
_entity.type
_entity.pdbx_description
1 polymer ?
#
loop_
_entity_poly.entity_id
_entity_poly.type
_entity_poly.pdbx_seq_one_letter_code
_entity_poly.pdbx_strand_id
1 'polypeptide(L)'
;MQLKFGSLQLCTSIQIPKVLGGLYSEALYVDTNTNFTISRFKEILFSSLSKCQQLMEASILINEEDALRKLHYVNAIGLEKFCAFMHQLPNLINTRPNIKLIVIDSIAFPFKDGITLKQRTGLLYRLMADLNKLAVEKQIAIVITNEMTTRIGLSSGAIVGALGDAWSHRCNKRLLLSAPDPLANVRLAVLLKSNNSPETVGKFQITQEGIRDID
;
A
#
# COMPACT_ATOMS: atom_id res chain seq x y z
N MET A 1 5.80 13.43 2.44
CA MET A 1 6.28 12.32 3.31
C MET A 1 5.19 11.72 4.22
N GLN A 2 4.11 12.45 4.56
CA GLN A 2 3.15 12.08 5.63
C GLN A 2 1.96 11.15 5.27
N LEU A 3 1.87 10.55 4.07
CA LEU A 3 0.70 9.76 3.65
C LEU A 3 0.95 8.24 3.49
N LYS A 4 2.17 7.76 3.79
CA LYS A 4 2.57 6.36 3.58
C LYS A 4 2.24 5.41 4.74
N PHE A 5 1.64 5.92 5.80
CA PHE A 5 1.22 5.12 6.96
C PHE A 5 0.20 4.02 6.59
N GLY A 6 -0.59 4.24 5.54
CA GLY A 6 -1.53 3.22 5.03
C GLY A 6 -0.83 1.95 4.57
N SER A 7 0.32 2.06 3.89
CA SER A 7 1.10 0.93 3.40
C SER A 7 1.53 0.00 4.55
N LEU A 8 2.13 0.58 5.59
CA LEU A 8 2.57 -0.17 6.77
C LEU A 8 1.40 -0.76 7.55
N GLN A 9 0.33 0.02 7.76
CA GLN A 9 -0.88 -0.45 8.44
C GLN A 9 -1.52 -1.64 7.72
N LEU A 10 -1.55 -1.65 6.40
CA LEU A 10 -2.09 -2.79 5.64
C LEU A 10 -1.23 -4.04 5.84
N CYS A 11 0.11 -3.89 5.81
CA CYS A 11 1.05 -4.98 6.05
C CYS A 11 0.97 -5.56 7.46
N THR A 12 0.56 -4.79 8.47
CA THR A 12 0.29 -5.34 9.81
C THR A 12 -1.10 -5.97 9.88
N SER A 13 -2.10 -5.34 9.27
CA SER A 13 -3.50 -5.76 9.34
C SER A 13 -3.76 -7.12 8.67
N ILE A 14 -3.01 -7.48 7.62
CA ILE A 14 -3.13 -8.80 6.98
C ILE A 14 -2.80 -9.96 7.93
N GLN A 15 -1.99 -9.69 8.97
CA GLN A 15 -1.56 -10.69 9.94
C GLN A 15 -2.57 -10.93 11.07
N ILE A 16 -3.61 -10.09 11.16
CA ILE A 16 -4.66 -10.21 12.19
C ILE A 16 -5.30 -11.61 12.09
N PRO A 17 -5.51 -12.31 13.24
CA PRO A 17 -6.16 -13.62 13.26
C PRO A 17 -7.53 -13.64 12.59
N LYS A 18 -7.88 -14.77 11.97
CA LYS A 18 -9.18 -14.95 11.30
C LYS A 18 -10.37 -14.78 12.23
N VAL A 19 -10.23 -15.18 13.49
CA VAL A 19 -11.29 -15.03 14.52
C VAL A 19 -11.61 -13.57 14.82
N LEU A 20 -10.69 -12.64 14.52
CA LEU A 20 -10.87 -11.20 14.63
C LEU A 20 -11.17 -10.54 13.27
N GLY A 21 -11.55 -11.32 12.26
CA GLY A 21 -11.87 -10.83 10.92
C GLY A 21 -10.67 -10.54 10.02
N GLY A 22 -9.44 -10.87 10.45
CA GLY A 22 -8.24 -10.77 9.61
C GLY A 22 -8.04 -11.98 8.68
N LEU A 23 -6.91 -12.01 7.98
CA LEU A 23 -6.57 -13.10 7.06
C LEU A 23 -5.47 -14.04 7.59
N TYR A 24 -4.84 -13.70 8.72
CA TYR A 24 -3.71 -14.41 9.29
C TYR A 24 -2.68 -14.84 8.23
N SER A 25 -2.33 -13.89 7.35
CA SER A 25 -1.53 -14.13 6.14
C SER A 25 -0.31 -13.21 6.09
N GLU A 26 0.51 -13.36 5.05
CA GLU A 26 1.78 -12.64 4.88
C GLU A 26 1.64 -11.46 3.90
N ALA A 27 2.51 -10.46 4.05
CA ALA A 27 2.60 -9.31 3.17
C ALA A 27 3.94 -9.27 2.43
N LEU A 28 3.90 -8.86 1.17
CA LEU A 28 5.08 -8.43 0.40
C LEU A 28 5.07 -6.91 0.25
N TYR A 29 6.11 -6.25 0.76
CA TYR A 29 6.32 -4.82 0.61
C TYR A 29 7.44 -4.57 -0.40
N VAL A 30 7.12 -3.86 -1.48
CA VAL A 30 8.06 -3.45 -2.53
C VAL A 30 8.34 -1.97 -2.36
N ASP A 31 9.50 -1.65 -1.80
CA ASP A 31 9.97 -0.28 -1.60
C ASP A 31 10.77 0.19 -2.82
N THR A 32 10.26 1.19 -3.50
CA THR A 32 10.91 1.76 -4.68
C THR A 32 11.62 3.08 -4.40
N ASN A 33 11.47 3.64 -3.19
CA ASN A 33 11.92 5.00 -2.87
C ASN A 33 12.50 5.14 -1.46
N THR A 34 12.92 4.02 -0.85
CA THR A 34 13.67 3.93 0.42
C THR A 34 12.98 4.61 1.60
N ASN A 35 11.65 4.65 1.60
CA ASN A 35 10.89 5.25 2.70
C ASN A 35 10.36 4.22 3.70
N PHE A 36 10.61 2.93 3.48
CA PHE A 36 10.27 1.92 4.47
C PHE A 36 11.16 2.06 5.71
N THR A 37 10.53 2.03 6.89
CA THR A 37 11.23 2.05 8.18
C THR A 37 10.76 0.90 9.04
N ILE A 38 11.67 -0.02 9.38
CA ILE A 38 11.36 -1.20 10.19
C ILE A 38 10.90 -0.84 11.61
N SER A 39 11.45 0.23 12.20
CA SER A 39 11.03 0.74 13.51
C SER A 39 9.54 1.08 13.51
N ARG A 40 9.09 1.84 12.51
CA ARG A 40 7.68 2.21 12.38
C ARG A 40 6.78 1.02 12.14
N PHE A 41 7.22 0.05 11.34
CA PHE A 41 6.47 -1.19 11.13
C PHE A 41 6.31 -1.97 12.45
N LYS A 42 7.38 -2.09 13.24
CA LYS A 42 7.35 -2.75 14.56
C LYS A 42 6.37 -2.09 15.53
N GLU A 43 6.39 -0.77 15.64
CA GLU A 43 5.45 -0.02 16.50
C GLU A 43 3.99 -0.35 16.18
N ILE A 44 3.62 -0.28 14.89
CA ILE A 44 2.26 -0.55 14.44
C ILE A 44 1.92 -2.04 14.63
N LEU A 45 2.85 -2.94 14.30
CA LEU A 45 2.67 -4.38 14.38
C LEU A 45 2.40 -4.79 15.83
N PHE A 46 3.31 -4.48 16.74
CA PHE A 46 3.22 -4.92 18.14
C PHE A 46 2.01 -4.34 18.85
N SER A 47 1.66 -3.08 18.57
CA SER A 47 0.40 -2.49 19.06
C SER A 47 -0.83 -3.25 18.55
N SER A 48 -0.85 -3.63 17.27
CA SER A 48 -1.95 -4.40 16.68
C SER A 48 -2.06 -5.81 17.27
N LEU A 49 -0.93 -6.49 17.50
CA LEU A 49 -0.88 -7.84 18.06
C LEU A 49 -1.27 -7.85 19.55
N SER A 50 -0.81 -6.87 20.32
CA SER A 50 -1.20 -6.69 21.72
C SER A 50 -2.72 -6.53 21.84
N LYS A 51 -3.32 -5.69 20.98
CA LYS A 51 -4.79 -5.54 20.92
C LYS A 51 -5.50 -6.86 20.53
N CYS A 52 -4.93 -7.63 19.62
CA CYS A 52 -5.49 -8.96 19.28
C CYS A 52 -5.46 -9.90 20.49
N GLN A 53 -4.36 -9.94 21.25
CA GLN A 53 -4.24 -10.79 22.45
C GLN A 53 -5.28 -10.42 23.53
N GLN A 54 -5.50 -9.11 23.73
CA GLN A 54 -6.50 -8.62 24.69
C GLN A 54 -7.93 -9.07 24.31
N LEU A 55 -8.26 -9.02 23.01
CA LEU A 55 -9.59 -9.43 22.51
C LEU A 55 -9.81 -10.95 22.53
N MET A 56 -8.74 -11.74 22.58
CA MET A 56 -8.80 -13.21 22.46
C MET A 56 -8.61 -13.95 23.79
N GLU A 57 -8.70 -13.25 24.92
CA GLU A 57 -8.58 -13.84 26.26
C GLU A 57 -7.34 -14.74 26.41
N ALA A 58 -6.16 -14.16 26.13
CA ALA A 58 -4.80 -14.61 26.49
C ALA A 58 -4.33 -16.02 26.04
N SER A 59 -5.15 -16.82 25.36
CA SER A 59 -4.81 -18.21 25.03
C SER A 59 -3.98 -18.38 23.75
N ILE A 60 -3.75 -17.31 22.98
CA ILE A 60 -2.85 -17.33 21.81
C ILE A 60 -1.62 -16.48 22.07
N LEU A 61 -0.49 -17.16 22.27
CA LEU A 61 0.81 -16.51 22.39
C LEU A 61 1.25 -16.06 20.99
N ILE A 62 1.07 -14.78 20.71
CA ILE A 62 1.57 -14.17 19.48
C ILE A 62 3.07 -13.90 19.66
N ASN A 63 3.90 -14.65 18.95
CA ASN A 63 5.34 -14.43 18.88
C ASN A 63 5.64 -13.27 17.91
N GLU A 64 6.28 -12.21 18.43
CA GLU A 64 6.70 -11.04 17.67
C GLU A 64 7.68 -11.39 16.54
N GLU A 65 8.59 -12.34 16.77
CA GLU A 65 9.57 -12.74 15.77
C GLU A 65 8.90 -13.44 14.58
N ASP A 66 7.92 -14.30 14.85
CA ASP A 66 7.13 -14.96 13.82
C ASP A 66 6.26 -13.96 13.06
N ALA A 67 5.71 -12.94 13.74
CA ALA A 67 4.97 -11.88 13.08
C ALA A 67 5.86 -11.02 12.16
N LEU A 68 7.11 -10.75 12.58
CA LEU A 68 8.08 -10.06 11.73
C LEU A 68 8.45 -10.87 10.49
N ARG A 69 8.58 -12.20 10.61
CA ARG A 69 8.84 -13.11 9.47
C ARG A 69 7.72 -13.10 8.41
N LYS A 70 6.50 -12.70 8.78
CA LYS A 70 5.35 -12.59 7.85
C LYS A 70 5.40 -11.34 6.96
N LEU A 71 6.37 -10.45 7.14
CA LEU A 71 6.65 -9.34 6.23
C LEU A 71 7.84 -9.69 5.34
N HIS A 72 7.58 -9.83 4.04
CA HIS A 72 8.62 -9.92 3.01
C HIS A 72 8.92 -8.52 2.50
N TYR A 73 10.16 -8.08 2.62
CA TYR A 73 10.60 -6.76 2.16
C TYR A 73 11.49 -6.89 0.91
N VAL A 74 11.20 -6.10 -0.11
CA VAL A 74 12.01 -5.99 -1.31
C VAL A 74 12.32 -4.53 -1.59
N ASN A 75 13.60 -4.21 -1.66
CA ASN A 75 14.07 -2.92 -2.13
C ASN A 75 14.28 -2.96 -3.65
N ALA A 76 13.47 -2.25 -4.42
CA ALA A 76 13.46 -2.24 -5.88
C ALA A 76 13.60 -0.81 -6.44
N ILE A 77 14.69 -0.13 -6.07
CA ILE A 77 15.01 1.24 -6.52
C ILE A 77 15.49 1.21 -7.97
N GLY A 78 14.96 2.13 -8.78
CA GLY A 78 15.34 2.31 -10.17
C GLY A 78 14.54 1.42 -11.14
N LEU A 79 14.42 1.90 -12.38
CA LEU A 79 13.56 1.28 -13.41
C LEU A 79 13.93 -0.18 -13.67
N GLU A 80 15.21 -0.48 -13.88
CA GLU A 80 15.67 -1.82 -14.24
C GLU A 80 15.43 -2.84 -13.12
N LYS A 81 15.85 -2.52 -11.89
CA LYS A 81 15.65 -3.39 -10.72
C LYS A 81 14.17 -3.62 -10.45
N PHE A 82 13.34 -2.59 -10.58
CA PHE A 82 11.90 -2.70 -10.44
C PHE A 82 11.28 -3.60 -11.51
N CYS A 83 11.61 -3.39 -12.79
CA CYS A 83 11.12 -4.23 -13.89
C CYS A 83 11.58 -5.69 -13.75
N ALA A 84 12.84 -5.93 -13.40
CA ALA A 84 13.37 -7.27 -13.17
C ALA A 84 12.62 -7.98 -12.03
N PHE A 85 12.38 -7.27 -10.93
CA PHE A 85 11.62 -7.82 -9.81
C PHE A 85 10.15 -8.10 -10.18
N MET A 86 9.48 -7.18 -10.90
CA MET A 86 8.10 -7.39 -11.37
C MET A 86 7.99 -8.60 -12.30
N HIS A 87 9.01 -8.87 -13.13
CA HIS A 87 9.06 -10.06 -13.96
C HIS A 87 9.17 -11.37 -13.14
N GLN A 88 9.89 -11.34 -12.02
CA GLN A 88 10.04 -12.48 -11.12
C GLN A 88 8.88 -12.65 -10.13
N LEU A 89 8.07 -11.61 -9.93
CA LEU A 89 6.99 -11.57 -8.94
C LEU A 89 6.03 -12.78 -9.03
N PRO A 90 5.55 -13.22 -10.22
CA PRO A 90 4.67 -14.39 -10.29
C PRO A 90 5.31 -15.66 -9.73
N ASN A 91 6.60 -15.90 -10.01
CA ASN A 91 7.34 -17.06 -9.51
C ASN A 91 7.55 -16.97 -7.99
N LEU A 92 7.84 -15.78 -7.47
CA LEU A 92 7.95 -15.56 -6.03
C LEU A 92 6.63 -15.87 -5.33
N ILE A 93 5.51 -15.42 -5.87
CA ILE A 93 4.17 -15.68 -5.30
C ILE A 93 3.81 -17.17 -5.39
N ASN A 94 4.20 -17.86 -6.47
CA ASN A 94 4.00 -19.32 -6.57
C ASN A 94 4.75 -20.09 -5.46
N THR A 95 5.94 -19.63 -5.07
CA THR A 95 6.74 -20.27 -4.01
C THR A 95 6.34 -19.82 -2.60
N ARG A 96 5.50 -18.78 -2.47
CA ARG A 96 5.06 -18.21 -1.19
C ARG A 96 3.53 -17.99 -1.19
N PRO A 97 2.73 -19.07 -1.14
CA PRO A 97 1.26 -19.00 -1.28
C PRO A 97 0.56 -18.27 -0.12
N ASN A 98 1.25 -18.09 1.01
CA ASN A 98 0.76 -17.36 2.19
C ASN A 98 0.75 -15.84 2.01
N ILE A 99 1.45 -15.31 1.00
CA ILE A 99 1.38 -13.88 0.68
C ILE A 99 0.00 -13.58 0.11
N LYS A 100 -0.80 -12.82 0.86
CA LYS A 100 -2.16 -12.39 0.46
C LYS A 100 -2.31 -10.88 0.28
N LEU A 101 -1.22 -10.16 0.53
CA LEU A 101 -1.12 -8.72 0.28
C LEU A 101 0.21 -8.39 -0.40
N ILE A 102 0.16 -7.63 -1.49
CA ILE A 102 1.34 -7.00 -2.11
C ILE A 102 1.15 -5.49 -2.04
N VAL A 103 2.12 -4.78 -1.46
CA VAL A 103 2.18 -3.33 -1.43
C VAL A 103 3.33 -2.85 -2.29
N ILE A 104 3.08 -1.96 -3.25
CA ILE A 104 4.12 -1.28 -4.05
C ILE A 104 4.15 0.19 -3.66
N ASP A 105 5.19 0.61 -2.95
CA ASP A 105 5.36 1.97 -2.44
C ASP A 105 6.64 2.61 -3.00
N SER A 106 6.59 3.41 -4.07
CA SER A 106 5.43 3.90 -4.84
C SER A 106 5.59 3.58 -6.31
N ILE A 107 4.51 3.20 -6.98
CA ILE A 107 4.51 2.74 -8.38
C ILE A 107 5.10 3.76 -9.37
N ALA A 108 5.05 5.05 -9.06
CA ALA A 108 5.55 6.10 -9.95
C ALA A 108 7.07 6.28 -9.91
N PHE A 109 7.71 5.99 -8.76
CA PHE A 109 9.10 6.37 -8.52
C PHE A 109 10.10 5.73 -9.48
N PRO A 110 10.00 4.44 -9.84
CA PRO A 110 10.91 3.82 -10.81
C PRO A 110 10.86 4.46 -12.21
N PHE A 111 9.79 5.21 -12.53
CA PHE A 111 9.54 5.74 -13.87
C PHE A 111 9.75 7.26 -13.97
N LYS A 112 10.39 7.89 -12.96
CA LYS A 112 10.63 9.34 -12.95
C LYS A 112 11.64 9.77 -14.01
N ASP A 113 12.72 9.01 -14.15
CA ASP A 113 13.88 9.38 -14.96
C ASP A 113 14.29 8.24 -15.90
N GLY A 114 15.09 8.55 -16.93
CA GLY A 114 15.73 7.56 -17.78
C GLY A 114 14.81 6.84 -18.78
N ILE A 115 13.60 7.34 -19.04
CA ILE A 115 12.64 6.71 -19.95
C ILE A 115 11.77 7.73 -20.70
N THR A 116 11.44 7.45 -21.96
CA THR A 116 10.51 8.30 -22.74
C THR A 116 9.07 8.14 -22.27
N LEU A 117 8.22 9.16 -22.47
CA LEU A 117 6.80 9.10 -22.08
C LEU A 117 6.06 7.90 -22.71
N LYS A 118 6.36 7.58 -23.97
CA LYS A 118 5.74 6.45 -24.69
C LYS A 118 6.11 5.12 -24.03
N GLN A 119 7.39 4.90 -23.76
CA GLN A 119 7.86 3.69 -23.09
C GLN A 119 7.31 3.59 -21.66
N ARG A 120 7.32 4.70 -20.91
CA ARG A 120 6.75 4.79 -19.56
C ARG A 120 5.29 4.36 -19.54
N THR A 121 4.47 4.92 -20.44
CA THR A 121 3.03 4.59 -20.55
C THR A 121 2.83 3.13 -20.89
N GLY A 122 3.57 2.60 -21.87
CA GLY A 122 3.49 1.19 -22.28
C GLY A 122 3.87 0.23 -21.16
N LEU A 123 4.95 0.49 -20.43
CA LEU A 123 5.38 -0.33 -19.29
C LEU A 123 4.35 -0.28 -18.15
N LEU A 124 3.90 0.90 -17.76
CA LEU A 124 2.91 1.06 -16.69
C LEU A 124 1.57 0.38 -17.02
N TYR A 125 1.16 0.37 -18.30
CA TYR A 125 -0.08 -0.30 -18.72
C TYR A 125 0.05 -1.81 -18.67
N ARG A 126 1.15 -2.36 -19.19
CA ARG A 126 1.43 -3.80 -19.11
C ARG A 126 1.52 -4.25 -17.66
N LEU A 127 2.28 -3.52 -16.84
CA LEU A 127 2.40 -3.82 -15.41
C LEU A 127 1.05 -3.86 -14.70
N MET A 128 0.16 -2.88 -14.95
CA MET A 128 -1.18 -2.93 -14.35
C MET A 128 -2.01 -4.12 -14.84
N ALA A 129 -1.90 -4.51 -16.10
CA ALA A 129 -2.57 -5.71 -16.60
C ALA A 129 -2.04 -6.98 -15.92
N ASP A 130 -0.72 -7.11 -15.78
CA ASP A 130 -0.06 -8.24 -15.15
C ASP A 130 -0.40 -8.33 -13.65
N LEU A 131 -0.38 -7.21 -12.93
CA LEU A 131 -0.78 -7.15 -11.52
C LEU A 131 -2.26 -7.52 -11.33
N ASN A 132 -3.16 -7.00 -12.17
CA ASN A 132 -4.57 -7.36 -12.10
C ASN A 132 -4.79 -8.86 -12.36
N LYS A 133 -4.10 -9.43 -13.35
CA LYS A 133 -4.15 -10.86 -13.63
C LYS A 133 -3.67 -11.66 -12.42
N LEU A 134 -2.51 -11.30 -11.87
CA LEU A 134 -1.94 -11.96 -10.68
C LEU A 134 -2.88 -11.88 -9.47
N ALA A 135 -3.49 -10.72 -9.22
CA ALA A 135 -4.44 -10.52 -8.12
C ALA A 135 -5.64 -11.47 -8.21
N VAL A 136 -6.21 -11.62 -9.41
CA VAL A 136 -7.35 -12.51 -9.66
C VAL A 136 -6.92 -13.97 -9.59
N GLU A 137 -5.85 -14.36 -10.27
CA GLU A 137 -5.41 -15.77 -10.33
C GLU A 137 -4.97 -16.31 -8.96
N LYS A 138 -4.36 -15.46 -8.13
CA LYS A 138 -3.81 -15.87 -6.83
C LYS A 138 -4.68 -15.49 -5.64
N GLN A 139 -5.78 -14.76 -5.89
CA GLN A 139 -6.66 -14.22 -4.85
C GLN A 139 -5.85 -13.39 -3.83
N ILE A 140 -5.10 -12.41 -4.35
CA ILE A 140 -4.20 -11.54 -3.58
C ILE A 140 -4.68 -10.08 -3.72
N ALA A 141 -4.67 -9.35 -2.61
CA ALA A 141 -4.86 -7.91 -2.65
C ALA A 141 -3.56 -7.22 -3.10
N ILE A 142 -3.62 -6.38 -4.13
CA ILE A 142 -2.48 -5.57 -4.57
C ILE A 142 -2.82 -4.10 -4.35
N VAL A 143 -2.01 -3.44 -3.52
CA VAL A 143 -2.14 -2.03 -3.18
C VAL A 143 -0.92 -1.29 -3.70
N ILE A 144 -1.15 -0.21 -4.43
CA ILE A 144 -0.10 0.60 -5.02
C ILE A 144 -0.26 2.03 -4.54
N THR A 145 0.83 2.65 -4.07
CA THR A 145 0.83 4.08 -3.76
C THR A 145 1.33 4.85 -4.96
N ASN A 146 0.71 6.00 -5.23
CA ASN A 146 1.13 6.93 -6.25
C ASN A 146 1.36 8.30 -5.62
N GLU A 147 2.40 8.99 -6.06
CA GLU A 147 2.68 10.34 -5.59
C GLU A 147 1.72 11.35 -6.24
N MET A 148 1.41 12.41 -5.50
CA MET A 148 0.68 13.56 -6.04
C MET A 148 1.68 14.60 -6.55
N THR A 149 1.33 15.28 -7.63
CA THR A 149 2.11 16.36 -8.24
C THR A 149 1.19 17.54 -8.56
N THR A 150 1.77 18.72 -8.80
CA THR A 150 1.02 19.91 -9.16
C THR A 150 1.09 20.12 -10.66
N ARG A 151 -0.07 20.16 -11.33
CA ARG A 151 -0.16 20.58 -12.73
C ARG A 151 -0.25 22.11 -12.77
N ILE A 152 0.76 22.74 -13.37
CA ILE A 152 0.81 24.18 -13.61
C ILE A 152 0.21 24.44 -15.00
N GLY A 153 -0.82 25.28 -15.11
CA GLY A 153 -1.44 25.61 -16.41
C GLY A 153 -2.90 26.06 -16.36
N LEU A 154 -3.61 25.81 -15.25
CA LEU A 154 -4.88 26.46 -14.91
C LEU A 154 -4.60 27.43 -13.76
N SER A 155 -5.32 28.55 -13.71
CA SER A 155 -5.12 29.69 -12.79
C SER A 155 -5.00 29.34 -11.30
N SER A 156 -5.41 28.14 -10.90
CA SER A 156 -5.04 27.49 -9.64
C SER A 156 -4.35 26.15 -9.95
N GLY A 157 -3.08 25.99 -9.54
CA GLY A 157 -2.38 24.72 -9.71
C GLY A 157 -3.19 23.55 -9.14
N ALA A 158 -3.50 22.55 -9.98
CA ALA A 158 -4.32 21.41 -9.57
C ALA A 158 -3.43 20.28 -9.06
N ILE A 159 -3.75 19.75 -7.87
CA ILE A 159 -3.07 18.56 -7.33
C ILE A 159 -3.62 17.33 -8.06
N VAL A 160 -2.75 16.62 -8.78
CA VAL A 160 -3.09 15.46 -9.61
C VAL A 160 -2.16 14.28 -9.31
N GLY A 161 -2.58 13.05 -9.62
CA GLY A 161 -1.70 11.90 -9.50
C GLY A 161 -0.55 11.93 -10.53
N ALA A 162 0.67 11.55 -10.12
CA ALA A 162 1.88 11.64 -10.96
C ALA A 162 1.84 10.81 -12.25
N LEU A 163 0.97 9.78 -12.32
CA LEU A 163 0.80 8.93 -13.49
C LEU A 163 -0.36 9.35 -14.43
N GLY A 164 -1.13 10.37 -14.05
CA GLY A 164 -2.26 10.88 -14.83
C GLY A 164 -3.52 9.99 -14.80
N ASP A 165 -4.65 10.60 -15.19
CA ASP A 165 -5.98 9.97 -15.05
C ASP A 165 -6.15 8.71 -15.91
N ALA A 166 -5.64 8.73 -17.15
CA ALA A 166 -5.72 7.60 -18.06
C ALA A 166 -5.12 6.32 -17.46
N TRP A 167 -4.00 6.44 -16.74
CA TRP A 167 -3.42 5.33 -16.00
C TRP A 167 -4.27 5.00 -14.76
N SER A 168 -4.70 6.00 -13.99
CA SER A 168 -5.49 5.79 -12.77
C SER A 168 -6.82 5.07 -13.01
N HIS A 169 -7.44 5.20 -14.20
CA HIS A 169 -8.65 4.45 -14.54
C HIS A 169 -8.47 2.92 -14.53
N ARG A 170 -7.23 2.42 -14.61
CA ARG A 170 -6.92 0.98 -14.53
C ARG A 170 -6.99 0.42 -13.11
N CYS A 171 -7.08 1.28 -12.09
CA CYS A 171 -7.34 0.89 -10.72
C CYS A 171 -8.86 0.79 -10.48
N ASN A 172 -9.34 -0.32 -9.91
CA ASN A 172 -10.76 -0.53 -9.63
C ASN A 172 -11.24 0.20 -8.38
N LYS A 173 -10.34 0.46 -7.44
CA LYS A 173 -10.58 1.25 -6.23
C LYS A 173 -9.48 2.30 -6.08
N ARG A 174 -9.86 3.52 -5.74
CA ARG A 174 -8.92 4.65 -5.57
C ARG A 174 -9.26 5.41 -4.30
N LEU A 175 -8.28 5.52 -3.41
CA LEU A 175 -8.36 6.34 -2.21
C LEU A 175 -7.41 7.52 -2.34
N LEU A 176 -7.90 8.72 -2.04
CA LEU A 176 -7.10 9.92 -1.85
C LEU A 176 -6.95 10.16 -0.36
N LEU A 177 -5.71 10.11 0.12
CA LEU A 177 -5.38 10.46 1.49
C LEU A 177 -4.93 11.92 1.55
N SER A 178 -5.47 12.70 2.49
CA SER A 178 -5.11 14.12 2.65
C SER A 178 -5.02 14.53 4.12
N ALA A 179 -4.22 15.56 4.37
CA ALA A 179 -4.06 16.23 5.65
C ALA A 179 -4.45 17.71 5.45
N PRO A 180 -5.75 18.05 5.49
CA PRO A 180 -6.23 19.37 5.11
C PRO A 180 -5.73 20.47 6.05
N ASP A 181 -5.63 20.16 7.34
CA ASP A 181 -4.98 21.00 8.34
C ASP A 181 -3.67 20.33 8.78
N PRO A 182 -2.50 20.89 8.43
CA PRO A 182 -1.21 20.35 8.83
C PRO A 182 -0.96 20.40 10.34
N LEU A 183 -1.64 21.28 11.08
CA LEU A 183 -1.50 21.44 12.52
C LEU A 183 -2.38 20.43 13.28
N ALA A 184 -3.49 20.00 12.68
CA ALA A 184 -4.34 18.96 13.24
C ALA A 184 -3.80 17.56 12.96
N ASN A 185 -4.03 16.61 13.88
CA ASN A 185 -3.79 15.18 13.61
C ASN A 185 -4.94 14.50 12.85
N VAL A 186 -5.85 15.28 12.26
CA VAL A 186 -6.96 14.75 11.46
C VAL A 186 -6.53 14.57 10.01
N ARG A 187 -6.92 13.44 9.43
CA ARG A 187 -6.66 13.05 8.05
C ARG A 187 -7.96 12.61 7.40
N LEU A 188 -8.04 12.78 6.08
CA LEU A 188 -9.20 12.36 5.29
C LEU A 188 -8.79 11.28 4.29
N ALA A 189 -9.61 10.24 4.19
CA ALA A 189 -9.56 9.24 3.13
C ALA A 189 -10.80 9.39 2.26
N VAL A 190 -10.64 9.86 1.02
CA VAL A 190 -11.72 10.06 0.06
C VAL A 190 -11.72 8.90 -0.95
N LEU A 191 -12.86 8.22 -1.10
CA LEU A 191 -13.03 7.16 -2.09
C LEU A 191 -13.35 7.75 -3.47
N LEU A 192 -12.31 8.08 -4.24
CA LEU A 192 -12.43 8.69 -5.57
C LEU A 192 -13.05 7.77 -6.63
N LYS A 193 -12.89 6.46 -6.49
CA LYS A 193 -13.45 5.46 -7.42
C LYS A 193 -13.68 4.15 -6.70
N SER A 194 -14.83 3.55 -6.94
CA SER A 194 -15.15 2.17 -6.56
C SER A 194 -16.24 1.63 -7.48
N ASN A 195 -16.17 0.35 -7.82
CA ASN A 195 -17.20 -0.29 -8.66
C ASN A 195 -18.41 -0.80 -7.84
N ASN A 196 -18.36 -0.71 -6.49
CA ASN A 196 -19.38 -1.27 -5.61
C ASN A 196 -19.67 -0.41 -4.37
N SER A 197 -19.25 0.85 -4.36
CA SER A 197 -19.51 1.77 -3.25
C SER A 197 -19.58 3.20 -3.77
N PRO A 198 -20.45 4.06 -3.22
CA PRO A 198 -20.49 5.47 -3.57
C PRO A 198 -19.23 6.20 -3.11
N GLU A 199 -18.98 7.38 -3.67
CA GLU A 199 -17.97 8.29 -3.14
C GLU A 199 -18.29 8.60 -1.67
N THR A 200 -17.30 8.43 -0.81
CA THR A 200 -17.45 8.67 0.62
C THR A 200 -16.14 9.19 1.21
N VAL A 201 -16.23 9.83 2.36
CA VAL A 201 -15.09 10.38 3.09
C VAL A 201 -15.02 9.76 4.47
N GLY A 202 -13.90 9.10 4.78
CA GLY A 202 -13.57 8.67 6.13
C GLY A 202 -12.59 9.65 6.78
N LYS A 203 -12.79 9.93 8.06
CA LYS A 203 -11.82 10.68 8.87
C LYS A 203 -10.99 9.69 9.69
N PHE A 204 -9.71 9.95 9.84
CA PHE A 204 -8.81 9.14 10.67
C PHE A 204 -7.70 10.01 11.25
N GLN A 205 -6.95 9.45 12.19
CA GLN A 205 -5.73 10.03 12.72
C GLN A 205 -4.58 9.03 12.65
N ILE A 206 -3.35 9.55 12.71
CA ILE A 206 -2.14 8.72 12.76
C ILE A 206 -1.58 8.84 14.17
N THR A 207 -1.49 7.70 14.84
CA THR A 207 -0.95 7.58 16.20
C THR A 207 0.29 6.68 16.19
N GLN A 208 0.96 6.52 17.33
CA GLN A 208 2.05 5.54 17.44
C GLN A 208 1.57 4.11 17.12
N GLU A 209 0.31 3.79 17.41
CA GLU A 209 -0.24 2.48 17.12
C GLU A 209 -0.69 2.28 15.66
N GLY A 210 -0.53 3.30 14.81
CA GLY A 210 -0.91 3.29 13.40
C GLY A 210 -2.14 4.16 13.09
N ILE A 211 -2.96 3.72 12.14
CA ILE A 211 -4.19 4.43 11.76
C ILE A 211 -5.29 4.14 12.78
N ARG A 212 -5.94 5.19 13.29
CA ARG A 212 -7.03 5.09 14.27
C ARG A 212 -8.19 6.02 13.90
N ASP A 213 -9.35 5.71 14.45
CA ASP A 213 -10.52 6.58 14.36
C ASP A 213 -10.24 7.91 15.08
N ILE A 214 -10.92 8.96 14.64
CA ILE A 214 -10.98 10.21 15.41
C ILE A 214 -11.97 10.03 16.55
N ASP A 215 -11.62 10.55 17.73
CA ASP A 215 -12.56 10.61 18.87
C ASP A 215 -13.69 11.62 18.61
#